data_AF-A0AA88GSM5-F1
#
_entry.id   AF-A0AA88GSM5-F1
#
_cell.length_a   1.000
_cell.length_b   1.000
_cell.length_c   1.000
_cell.angle_alpha   90.00
_cell.angle_beta   90.00
_cell.angle_gamma   90.00
#
_symmetry.space_group_name_H-M   'P 1'
#
loop_
_entity.id
_entity.type
_entity.pdbx_description
1 polymer ?
#
loop_
_entity_poly.entity_id
_entity_poly.type
_entity_poly.pdbx_seq_one_letter_code
_entity_poly.pdbx_strand_id
1 'polypeptide(L)'
;MKVGKVGSIRAELAYNIVFGCDHYSWDMDCYLFLKILRNEVSELTYFAMTDMIEKLYNSFVKLDETEGGRVKGTVLKKNANKQLELFFQGKLDDDILKLKVEMHKDEPNNVINYEKLFQPDADGFDSRFLTTVKRQFITDVEEYNIDCAEWLREKEEREGTLSVKRVYEIFDYKQVSKNSLEKTIRIGLDIGLEDEIKWDEPVNIDTFMKNIQAKMLLTRTTFRDTIDPSVFDIEIEKELETIDVSNQELV
;
A
#
# COMPACT_ATOMS: atom_id res chain seq x y z
N MET A 1 24.91 -18.02 42.64
CA MET A 1 23.77 -17.40 41.94
C MET A 1 23.85 -17.79 40.47
N LYS A 2 23.06 -18.79 40.05
CA LYS A 2 23.06 -19.26 38.66
C LYS A 2 22.24 -18.28 37.81
N VAL A 3 22.80 -17.93 36.66
CA VAL A 3 22.24 -17.05 35.64
C VAL A 3 20.92 -17.65 35.14
N GLY A 4 19.81 -17.15 35.67
CA GLY A 4 18.46 -17.54 35.27
C GLY A 4 17.61 -16.30 35.01
N LYS A 5 18.03 -15.44 34.06
CA LYS A 5 17.29 -14.18 33.76
C LYS A 5 17.33 -13.69 32.31
N VAL A 6 18.06 -14.33 31.39
CA VAL A 6 18.15 -13.82 30.01
C VAL A 6 16.85 -14.07 29.22
N GLY A 7 16.19 -15.21 29.44
CA GLY A 7 14.89 -15.51 28.79
C GLY A 7 13.74 -14.62 29.29
N SER A 8 13.76 -14.24 30.57
CA SER A 8 12.73 -13.39 31.18
C SER A 8 12.78 -11.94 30.66
N ILE A 9 13.96 -11.37 30.47
CA ILE A 9 14.11 -10.00 29.95
C ILE A 9 13.69 -9.92 28.48
N ARG A 10 14.02 -10.94 27.67
CA ARG A 10 13.62 -10.99 26.26
C ARG A 10 12.11 -11.13 26.09
N ALA A 11 11.48 -11.97 26.89
CA ALA A 11 10.03 -12.13 26.89
C ALA A 11 9.35 -10.83 27.34
N GLU A 12 9.81 -10.21 28.43
CA GLU A 12 9.29 -8.93 28.92
C GLU A 12 9.41 -7.81 27.88
N LEU A 13 10.56 -7.71 27.20
CA LEU A 13 10.75 -6.76 26.11
C LEU A 13 9.78 -7.01 24.95
N ALA A 14 9.59 -8.28 24.55
CA ALA A 14 8.64 -8.63 23.49
C ALA A 14 7.20 -8.26 23.89
N TYR A 15 6.79 -8.53 25.13
CA TYR A 15 5.47 -8.11 25.63
C TYR A 15 5.32 -6.59 25.65
N ASN A 16 6.35 -5.86 26.08
CA ASN A 16 6.31 -4.40 26.10
C ASN A 16 6.20 -3.80 24.70
N ILE A 17 6.90 -4.37 23.71
CA ILE A 17 6.80 -3.95 22.30
C ILE A 17 5.38 -4.19 21.78
N VAL A 18 4.86 -5.42 21.94
CA VAL A 18 3.50 -5.76 21.47
C VAL A 18 2.45 -4.88 22.16
N PHE A 19 2.57 -4.71 23.48
CA PHE A 19 1.67 -3.85 24.25
C PHE A 19 1.74 -2.39 23.80
N GLY A 20 2.94 -1.86 23.57
CA GLY A 20 3.12 -0.50 23.04
C GLY A 20 2.46 -0.33 21.68
N CYS A 21 2.69 -1.26 20.75
CA CYS A 21 2.09 -1.18 19.42
C CYS A 21 0.57 -1.30 19.46
N ASP A 22 0.02 -2.12 20.36
CA ASP A 22 -1.42 -2.26 20.55
C ASP A 22 -2.03 -0.98 21.14
N HIS A 23 -1.36 -0.39 22.15
CA HIS A 23 -1.78 0.86 22.80
C HIS A 23 -1.72 2.07 21.86
N TYR A 24 -0.70 2.12 21.00
CA TYR A 24 -0.48 3.18 20.00
C TYR A 24 -0.97 2.79 18.60
N SER A 25 -1.90 1.83 18.48
CA SER A 25 -2.44 1.36 17.19
C SER A 25 -3.21 2.42 16.38
N TRP A 26 -3.44 3.60 16.95
CA TRP A 26 -3.94 4.77 16.23
C TRP A 26 -2.88 5.39 15.30
N ASP A 27 -1.59 5.16 15.59
CA ASP A 27 -0.47 5.44 14.69
C ASP A 27 -0.33 4.31 13.66
N MET A 28 -0.21 4.68 12.38
CA MET A 28 -0.25 3.69 11.30
C MET A 28 1.01 2.84 11.19
N ASP A 29 2.16 3.35 11.66
CA ASP A 29 3.40 2.57 11.68
C ASP A 29 3.35 1.55 12.82
N CYS A 30 2.85 1.94 13.99
CA CYS A 30 2.59 1.01 15.10
C CYS A 30 1.56 -0.06 14.71
N TYR A 31 0.48 0.35 14.03
CA TYR A 31 -0.54 -0.57 13.53
C TYR A 31 0.04 -1.58 12.54
N LEU A 32 0.74 -1.13 11.51
CA LEU A 32 1.33 -2.01 10.50
C LEU A 32 2.38 -2.94 11.13
N PHE A 33 3.22 -2.42 12.02
CA PHE A 33 4.23 -3.24 12.69
C PHE A 33 3.57 -4.34 13.54
N LEU A 34 2.50 -4.04 14.27
CA LEU A 34 1.73 -5.04 15.01
C LEU A 34 1.14 -6.11 14.09
N LYS A 35 0.62 -5.73 12.91
CA LYS A 35 0.10 -6.66 11.90
C LYS A 35 1.18 -7.58 11.36
N ILE A 36 2.37 -7.06 11.10
CA ILE A 36 3.53 -7.85 10.68
C ILE A 36 3.95 -8.83 11.79
N LEU A 37 4.03 -8.36 13.05
CA LEU A 37 4.36 -9.22 14.19
C LEU A 37 3.36 -10.38 14.38
N ARG A 38 2.08 -10.15 14.06
CA ARG A 38 1.03 -11.16 14.12
C ARG A 38 0.97 -12.07 12.88
N ASN A 39 1.84 -11.86 11.89
CA ASN A 39 1.81 -12.51 10.57
C ASN A 39 0.47 -12.33 9.83
N GLU A 40 -0.24 -11.22 10.09
CA GLU A 40 -1.48 -10.88 9.38
C GLU A 40 -1.18 -10.23 8.02
N VAL A 41 -0.02 -9.57 7.92
CA VAL A 41 0.44 -8.86 6.73
C VAL A 41 1.96 -9.04 6.58
N SER A 42 2.47 -9.05 5.35
CA SER A 42 3.89 -9.23 5.07
C SER A 42 4.69 -7.98 5.40
N GLU A 43 5.95 -8.15 5.83
CA GLU A 43 6.91 -7.04 5.96
C GLU A 43 7.11 -6.28 4.63
N LEU A 44 6.93 -6.96 3.50
CA LEU A 44 6.95 -6.34 2.18
C LEU A 44 5.94 -5.19 2.02
N THR A 45 4.85 -5.22 2.78
CA THR A 45 3.85 -4.14 2.81
C THR A 45 4.45 -2.83 3.32
N TYR A 46 5.34 -2.87 4.31
CA TYR A 46 6.02 -1.68 4.82
C TYR A 46 6.91 -1.03 3.75
N PHE A 47 7.70 -1.85 3.04
CA PHE A 47 8.55 -1.36 1.96
C PHE A 47 7.74 -0.77 0.80
N ALA A 48 6.67 -1.45 0.40
CA ALA A 48 5.79 -0.97 -0.67
C ALA A 48 5.05 0.32 -0.28
N MET A 49 4.59 0.44 0.97
CA MET A 49 3.97 1.66 1.48
C MET A 49 4.97 2.83 1.45
N THR A 50 6.20 2.60 1.91
CA THR A 50 7.26 3.61 1.93
C THR A 50 7.62 4.08 0.51
N ASP A 51 7.79 3.13 -0.42
CA ASP A 51 8.05 3.44 -1.84
C ASP A 51 6.90 4.21 -2.48
N MET A 52 5.64 3.85 -2.19
CA MET A 52 4.46 4.58 -2.67
C MET A 52 4.41 6.02 -2.13
N ILE A 53 4.73 6.23 -0.85
CA ILE A 53 4.79 7.57 -0.24
C ILE A 53 5.92 8.39 -0.87
N GLU A 54 7.11 7.81 -1.08
CA GLU A 54 8.23 8.48 -1.74
C GLU A 54 7.88 8.89 -3.18
N LYS A 55 7.25 7.99 -3.95
CA LYS A 55 6.75 8.30 -5.29
C LYS A 55 5.71 9.41 -5.27
N LEU A 56 4.80 9.41 -4.29
CA LEU A 56 3.80 10.46 -4.14
C LEU A 56 4.48 11.80 -3.86
N TYR A 57 5.40 11.85 -2.90
CA TYR A 57 6.20 13.05 -2.59
C TYR A 57 6.94 13.56 -3.83
N ASN A 58 7.65 12.68 -4.55
CA ASN A 58 8.37 13.05 -5.76
C ASN A 58 7.44 13.59 -6.85
N SER A 59 6.20 13.12 -6.91
CA SER A 59 5.19 13.64 -7.85
C SER A 59 4.77 15.08 -7.50
N PHE A 60 4.73 15.45 -6.21
CA PHE A 60 4.51 16.83 -5.77
C PHE A 60 5.73 17.72 -6.05
N VAL A 61 6.95 17.20 -5.89
CA VAL A 61 8.18 17.92 -6.24
C VAL A 61 8.20 18.27 -7.73
N LYS A 62 7.88 17.30 -8.59
CA LYS A 62 7.75 17.53 -10.05
C LYS A 62 6.67 18.57 -10.38
N LEU A 63 5.54 18.52 -9.68
CA LEU A 63 4.45 19.49 -9.86
C LEU A 63 4.90 20.92 -9.50
N ASP A 64 5.60 21.10 -8.38
CA ASP A 64 6.14 22.40 -7.95
C ASP A 64 7.18 22.93 -8.94
N GLU A 65 8.07 22.07 -9.42
CA GLU A 65 9.03 22.45 -10.46
C GLU A 65 8.32 22.92 -11.74
N THR A 66 7.25 22.24 -12.13
CA THR A 66 6.46 22.57 -13.34
C THR A 66 5.67 23.88 -13.17
N GLU A 67 5.05 24.11 -12.01
CA GLU A 67 4.28 25.33 -11.74
C GLU A 67 5.17 26.56 -11.52
N GLY A 68 6.28 26.37 -10.81
CA GLY A 68 7.11 27.44 -10.27
C GLY A 68 8.40 27.70 -11.02
N GLY A 69 8.76 26.84 -11.99
CA GLY A 69 10.06 26.78 -12.67
C GLY A 69 11.23 26.39 -11.75
N ARG A 70 10.96 26.12 -10.48
CA ARG A 70 11.90 25.71 -9.43
C ARG A 70 11.14 25.14 -8.23
N VAL A 71 11.74 24.17 -7.55
CA VAL A 71 11.21 23.59 -6.32
C VAL A 71 11.24 24.62 -5.18
N LYS A 72 10.09 24.89 -4.57
CA LYS A 72 9.89 25.83 -3.44
C LYS A 72 9.30 25.13 -2.19
N GLY A 73 8.86 23.89 -2.30
CA GLY A 73 8.17 23.16 -1.23
C GLY A 73 6.66 23.43 -1.21
N THR A 74 6.10 24.07 -2.24
CA THR A 74 4.69 24.51 -2.24
C THR A 74 4.01 24.37 -3.60
N VAL A 75 2.74 23.95 -3.62
CA VAL A 75 1.95 23.82 -4.85
C VAL A 75 0.57 24.46 -4.72
N LEU A 76 -0.06 24.83 -5.84
CA LEU A 76 -1.44 25.30 -5.83
C LEU A 76 -2.40 24.17 -5.47
N LYS A 77 -3.34 24.45 -4.55
CA LYS A 77 -4.34 23.47 -4.07
C LYS A 77 -5.15 22.81 -5.20
N LYS A 78 -5.51 23.58 -6.23
CA LYS A 78 -6.24 23.07 -7.41
C LYS A 78 -5.44 21.97 -8.13
N ASN A 79 -4.14 22.17 -8.27
CA ASN A 79 -3.28 21.27 -9.02
C ASN A 79 -2.86 20.07 -8.17
N ALA A 80 -2.63 20.28 -6.87
CA ALA A 80 -2.47 19.18 -5.91
C ALA A 80 -3.66 18.19 -5.94
N ASN A 81 -4.90 18.71 -5.99
CA ASN A 81 -6.09 17.85 -6.08
C ASN A 81 -6.09 16.98 -7.35
N LYS A 82 -5.72 17.57 -8.50
CA LYS A 82 -5.59 16.83 -9.77
C LYS A 82 -4.45 15.81 -9.69
N GLN A 83 -3.32 16.18 -9.09
CA GLN A 83 -2.19 15.29 -8.90
C GLN A 83 -2.56 14.05 -8.08
N LEU A 84 -3.39 14.20 -7.05
CA LEU A 84 -3.91 13.05 -6.29
C LEU A 84 -4.80 12.13 -7.15
N GLU A 85 -5.68 12.69 -7.98
CA GLU A 85 -6.50 11.90 -8.92
C GLU A 85 -5.63 11.15 -9.92
N LEU A 86 -4.60 11.83 -10.46
CA LEU A 86 -3.68 11.26 -11.44
C LEU A 86 -2.76 10.19 -10.84
N PHE A 87 -2.34 10.37 -9.59
CA PHE A 87 -1.47 9.42 -8.91
C PHE A 87 -2.24 8.16 -8.49
N PHE A 88 -3.46 8.33 -7.97
CA PHE A 88 -4.31 7.23 -7.49
C PHE A 88 -5.36 6.79 -8.52
N GLN A 89 -4.99 6.72 -9.80
CA GLN A 89 -5.86 6.24 -10.88
C GLN A 89 -6.19 4.76 -10.67
N GLY A 90 -7.34 4.50 -10.03
CA GLY A 90 -7.79 3.15 -9.66
C GLY A 90 -8.34 3.06 -8.23
N LYS A 91 -8.13 4.09 -7.39
CA LYS A 91 -8.86 4.22 -6.12
C LYS A 91 -10.29 4.68 -6.36
N LEU A 92 -11.16 4.38 -5.40
CA LEU A 92 -12.53 4.88 -5.37
C LEU A 92 -12.54 6.41 -5.21
N ASP A 93 -13.49 7.07 -5.87
CA ASP A 93 -13.63 8.54 -5.80
C ASP A 93 -13.80 9.03 -4.36
N ASP A 94 -14.51 8.27 -3.53
CA ASP A 94 -14.70 8.58 -2.11
C ASP A 94 -13.38 8.55 -1.32
N ASP A 95 -12.46 7.66 -1.67
CA ASP A 95 -11.17 7.57 -1.00
C ASP A 95 -10.23 8.69 -1.44
N ILE A 96 -10.25 9.04 -2.73
CA ILE A 96 -9.54 10.22 -3.24
C ILE A 96 -10.12 11.49 -2.60
N LEU A 97 -11.44 11.59 -2.43
CA LEU A 97 -12.09 12.71 -1.77
C LEU A 97 -11.64 12.82 -0.30
N LYS A 98 -11.57 11.72 0.44
CA LYS A 98 -11.03 11.72 1.82
C LYS A 98 -9.61 12.26 1.86
N LEU A 99 -8.73 11.84 0.94
CA LEU A 99 -7.36 12.36 0.84
C LEU A 99 -7.33 13.87 0.63
N LYS A 100 -8.14 14.38 -0.32
CA LYS A 100 -8.23 15.83 -0.56
C LYS A 100 -8.73 16.60 0.66
N VAL A 101 -9.74 16.06 1.35
CA VAL A 101 -10.30 16.68 2.56
C VAL A 101 -9.25 16.76 3.67
N GLU A 102 -8.53 15.69 3.96
CA GLU A 102 -7.49 15.70 5.00
C GLU A 102 -6.30 16.60 4.61
N MET A 103 -5.89 16.58 3.33
CA MET A 103 -4.88 17.52 2.80
C MET A 103 -5.29 18.98 3.01
N HIS A 104 -6.57 19.32 2.79
CA HIS A 104 -7.05 20.69 2.97
C HIS A 104 -7.23 21.09 4.43
N LYS A 105 -7.46 20.12 5.33
CA LYS A 105 -7.50 20.37 6.77
C LYS A 105 -6.11 20.68 7.31
N ASP A 106 -5.10 19.94 6.86
CA ASP A 106 -3.71 20.19 7.24
C ASP A 106 -3.20 21.51 6.64
N GLU A 107 -3.53 21.80 5.39
CA GLU A 107 -3.13 23.02 4.68
C GLU A 107 -4.37 23.81 4.17
N PRO A 108 -4.97 24.67 5.02
CA PRO A 108 -6.22 25.38 4.71
C PRO A 108 -6.07 26.47 3.63
N ASN A 109 -4.85 26.96 3.41
CA ASN A 109 -4.56 28.01 2.45
C ASN A 109 -4.74 27.56 1.00
N ASN A 110 -4.79 28.51 0.05
CA ASN A 110 -4.86 28.19 -1.39
C ASN A 110 -3.58 27.55 -1.94
N VAL A 111 -2.49 27.64 -1.17
CA VAL A 111 -1.20 27.04 -1.45
C VAL A 111 -0.97 25.96 -0.39
N ILE A 112 -0.50 24.81 -0.83
CA ILE A 112 -0.21 23.65 0.01
C ILE A 112 1.29 23.56 0.19
N ASN A 113 1.77 23.56 1.43
CA ASN A 113 3.15 23.21 1.73
C ASN A 113 3.26 21.68 1.83
N TYR A 114 3.68 21.04 0.74
CA TYR A 114 3.75 19.58 0.71
C TYR A 114 4.92 19.05 1.55
N GLU A 115 6.00 19.81 1.75
CA GLU A 115 7.08 19.37 2.64
C GLU A 115 6.56 19.10 4.06
N LYS A 116 5.67 19.97 4.56
CA LYS A 116 5.01 19.76 5.85
C LYS A 116 4.03 18.59 5.85
N LEU A 117 3.35 18.32 4.74
CA LEU A 117 2.42 17.19 4.65
C LEU A 117 3.14 15.84 4.78
N PHE A 118 4.37 15.74 4.28
CA PHE A 118 5.14 14.50 4.27
C PHE A 118 6.17 14.39 5.41
N GLN A 119 6.28 15.40 6.27
CA GLN A 119 7.16 15.37 7.42
C GLN A 119 6.37 15.18 8.72
N PRO A 120 6.93 14.42 9.68
CA PRO A 120 6.38 14.38 11.03
C PRO A 120 6.37 15.77 11.65
N ASP A 121 5.38 16.01 12.51
CA ASP A 121 5.31 17.22 13.32
C ASP A 121 6.37 17.24 14.44
N ALA A 122 6.33 18.26 15.29
CA ALA A 122 7.29 18.42 16.38
C ALA A 122 7.22 17.28 17.43
N ASP A 123 6.07 16.61 17.52
CA ASP A 123 5.84 15.48 18.43
C ASP A 123 6.16 14.14 17.75
N GLY A 124 6.53 14.16 16.46
CA GLY A 124 6.89 12.99 15.67
C GLY A 124 5.70 12.30 15.01
N PHE A 125 4.53 12.95 14.95
CA PHE A 125 3.34 12.39 14.32
C PHE A 125 3.22 12.80 12.86
N ASP A 126 2.77 11.87 12.04
CA ASP A 126 2.42 12.17 10.66
C ASP A 126 1.27 13.19 10.58
N SER A 127 1.26 13.95 9.48
CA SER A 127 0.09 14.75 9.10
C SER A 127 -1.17 13.88 8.97
N ARG A 128 -2.36 14.48 9.05
CA ARG A 128 -3.63 13.74 8.88
C ARG A 128 -3.73 13.17 7.47
N PHE A 129 -3.24 13.91 6.49
CA PHE A 129 -3.12 13.47 5.11
C PHE A 129 -2.26 12.21 5.00
N LEU A 130 -1.02 12.23 5.50
CA LEU A 130 -0.11 11.10 5.40
C LEU A 130 -0.62 9.88 6.18
N THR A 131 -1.18 10.12 7.37
CA THR A 131 -1.89 9.09 8.15
C THR A 131 -3.01 8.44 7.33
N THR A 132 -3.76 9.22 6.57
CA THR A 132 -4.86 8.71 5.73
C THR A 132 -4.35 7.94 4.52
N VAL A 133 -3.26 8.39 3.88
CA VAL A 133 -2.58 7.66 2.80
C VAL A 133 -2.13 6.28 3.29
N LYS A 134 -1.40 6.25 4.42
CA LYS A 134 -0.94 5.00 5.05
C LYS A 134 -2.11 4.07 5.38
N ARG A 135 -3.15 4.62 6.04
CA ARG A 135 -4.34 3.85 6.42
C ARG A 135 -5.02 3.22 5.22
N GLN A 136 -5.31 4.00 4.18
CA GLN A 136 -5.97 3.50 2.97
C GLN A 136 -5.14 2.39 2.31
N PHE A 137 -3.81 2.55 2.22
CA PHE A 137 -2.95 1.52 1.64
C PHE A 137 -2.98 0.22 2.43
N ILE A 138 -2.89 0.29 3.76
CA ILE A 138 -2.94 -0.91 4.61
C ILE A 138 -4.31 -1.59 4.48
N THR A 139 -5.39 -0.82 4.52
CA THR A 139 -6.76 -1.35 4.32
C THR A 139 -6.91 -2.02 2.95
N ASP A 140 -6.40 -1.43 1.87
CA ASP A 140 -6.46 -2.04 0.54
C ASP A 140 -5.76 -3.41 0.50
N VAL A 141 -4.62 -3.54 1.18
CA VAL A 141 -3.87 -4.80 1.29
C VAL A 141 -4.65 -5.82 2.12
N GLU A 142 -5.23 -5.41 3.24
CA GLU A 142 -6.04 -6.30 4.09
C GLU A 142 -7.29 -6.79 3.36
N GLU A 143 -8.05 -5.88 2.74
CA GLU A 143 -9.24 -6.21 1.96
C GLU A 143 -8.92 -7.17 0.82
N TYR A 144 -7.82 -6.94 0.10
CA TYR A 144 -7.45 -7.82 -1.00
C TYR A 144 -7.05 -9.22 -0.54
N ASN A 145 -6.39 -9.34 0.61
CA ASN A 145 -6.11 -10.63 1.23
C ASN A 145 -7.39 -11.36 1.64
N ILE A 146 -8.40 -10.63 2.13
CA ILE A 146 -9.72 -11.17 2.45
C ILE A 146 -10.42 -11.65 1.18
N ASP A 147 -10.47 -10.82 0.12
CA ASP A 147 -11.06 -11.19 -1.17
C ASP A 147 -10.44 -12.48 -1.72
N CYS A 148 -9.11 -12.58 -1.68
CA CYS A 148 -8.39 -13.76 -2.17
C CYS A 148 -8.80 -15.03 -1.40
N ALA A 149 -8.92 -14.93 -0.07
CA ALA A 149 -9.39 -16.04 0.75
C ALA A 149 -10.84 -16.40 0.43
N GLU A 150 -11.72 -15.41 0.26
CA GLU A 150 -13.12 -15.62 -0.09
C GLU A 150 -13.29 -16.29 -1.46
N TRP A 151 -12.52 -15.90 -2.48
CA TRP A 151 -12.56 -16.54 -3.80
C TRP A 151 -12.21 -18.03 -3.76
N LEU A 152 -11.30 -18.42 -2.86
CA LEU A 152 -10.97 -19.83 -2.64
C LEU A 152 -12.08 -20.55 -1.89
N ARG A 153 -12.63 -19.92 -0.82
CA ARG A 153 -13.72 -20.47 0.00
C ARG A 153 -15.00 -20.71 -0.80
N GLU A 154 -15.33 -19.83 -1.73
CA GLU A 154 -16.49 -19.98 -2.64
C GLU A 154 -16.43 -21.25 -3.50
N LYS A 155 -15.23 -21.82 -3.69
CA LYS A 155 -14.99 -22.97 -4.55
C LYS A 155 -14.48 -24.20 -3.77
N GLU A 156 -14.62 -24.19 -2.45
CA GLU A 156 -14.25 -25.32 -1.60
C GLU A 156 -14.87 -26.65 -2.06
N GLU A 157 -14.05 -27.68 -2.16
CA GLU A 157 -14.49 -29.04 -2.51
C GLU A 157 -14.89 -29.83 -1.26
N ARG A 158 -14.23 -29.56 -0.14
CA ARG A 158 -14.53 -30.08 1.20
C ARG A 158 -14.24 -28.98 2.21
N GLU A 159 -14.83 -29.08 3.40
CA GLU A 159 -14.72 -28.11 4.50
C GLU A 159 -13.28 -27.56 4.67
N GLY A 160 -13.05 -26.32 4.23
CA GLY A 160 -11.78 -25.60 4.35
C GLY A 160 -10.65 -26.07 3.43
N THR A 161 -10.92 -26.89 2.41
CA THR A 161 -9.86 -27.46 1.54
C THR A 161 -10.18 -27.40 0.06
N LEU A 162 -9.12 -27.27 -0.74
CA LEU A 162 -9.16 -27.16 -2.19
C LEU A 162 -7.95 -27.85 -2.83
N SER A 163 -8.05 -28.40 -4.04
CA SER A 163 -6.86 -28.91 -4.74
C SER A 163 -5.93 -27.77 -5.18
N VAL A 164 -4.61 -27.99 -5.18
CA VAL A 164 -3.63 -26.98 -5.62
C VAL A 164 -3.90 -26.48 -7.04
N LYS A 165 -4.27 -27.40 -7.94
CA LYS A 165 -4.67 -27.07 -9.30
C LYS A 165 -5.83 -26.07 -9.33
N ARG A 166 -6.82 -26.26 -8.46
CA ARG A 166 -7.99 -25.39 -8.43
C ARG A 166 -7.68 -24.02 -7.83
N VAL A 167 -6.80 -23.95 -6.83
CA VAL A 167 -6.24 -22.67 -6.33
C VAL A 167 -5.56 -21.91 -7.47
N TYR A 168 -4.72 -22.59 -8.26
CA TYR A 168 -4.05 -21.99 -9.42
C TYR A 168 -5.04 -21.44 -10.43
N GLU A 169 -6.04 -22.22 -10.85
CA GLU A 169 -7.06 -21.78 -11.80
C GLU A 169 -7.84 -20.53 -11.32
N ILE A 170 -8.18 -20.47 -10.03
CA ILE A 170 -8.90 -19.32 -9.45
C ILE A 170 -8.00 -18.09 -9.45
N PHE A 171 -6.75 -18.24 -9.00
CA PHE A 171 -5.82 -17.12 -8.90
C PHE A 171 -5.36 -16.62 -10.27
N ASP A 172 -5.25 -17.50 -11.27
CA ASP A 172 -5.02 -17.14 -12.66
C ASP A 172 -6.18 -16.33 -13.23
N TYR A 173 -7.41 -16.86 -13.08
CA TYR A 173 -8.63 -16.19 -13.54
C TYR A 173 -8.84 -14.81 -12.89
N LYS A 174 -8.55 -14.69 -11.59
CA LYS A 174 -8.64 -13.44 -10.82
C LYS A 174 -7.41 -12.54 -10.97
N GLN A 175 -6.39 -13.00 -11.70
CA GLN A 175 -5.12 -12.28 -11.91
C GLN A 175 -4.45 -11.82 -10.62
N VAL A 176 -4.43 -12.70 -9.61
CA VAL A 176 -3.90 -12.40 -8.26
C VAL A 176 -2.43 -12.01 -8.26
N SER A 177 -1.65 -12.58 -9.19
CA SER A 177 -0.22 -12.33 -9.31
C SER A 177 0.13 -12.12 -10.77
N LYS A 178 0.62 -10.91 -11.09
CA LYS A 178 1.05 -10.55 -12.45
C LYS A 178 2.43 -11.12 -12.81
N ASN A 179 3.31 -11.32 -11.82
CA ASN A 179 4.73 -11.56 -12.07
C ASN A 179 5.14 -13.03 -11.97
N SER A 180 4.44 -13.85 -11.18
CA SER A 180 4.64 -15.32 -11.16
C SER A 180 3.58 -15.97 -10.28
N LEU A 181 2.52 -16.51 -10.90
CA LEU A 181 1.49 -17.27 -10.20
C LEU A 181 2.08 -18.52 -9.56
N GLU A 182 3.03 -19.18 -10.22
CA GLU A 182 3.71 -20.36 -9.68
C GLU A 182 4.46 -20.01 -8.37
N LYS A 183 5.15 -18.87 -8.32
CA LYS A 183 5.77 -18.40 -7.08
C LYS A 183 4.73 -18.18 -5.97
N THR A 184 3.57 -17.61 -6.29
CA THR A 184 2.48 -17.44 -5.32
C THR A 184 1.99 -18.78 -4.78
N ILE A 185 1.79 -19.78 -5.65
CA ILE A 185 1.40 -21.13 -5.24
C ILE A 185 2.47 -21.75 -4.33
N ARG A 186 3.75 -21.67 -4.71
CA ARG A 186 4.85 -22.21 -3.89
C ARG A 186 4.93 -21.57 -2.50
N ILE A 187 4.76 -20.25 -2.43
CA ILE A 187 4.73 -19.53 -1.15
C ILE A 187 3.56 -20.00 -0.29
N GLY A 188 2.36 -20.10 -0.87
CA GLY A 188 1.19 -20.56 -0.12
C GLY A 188 1.31 -22.01 0.36
N LEU A 189 1.96 -22.88 -0.41
CA LEU A 189 2.26 -24.26 -0.03
C LEU A 189 3.45 -24.41 0.94
N ASP A 190 4.20 -23.34 1.17
CA ASP A 190 5.45 -23.33 1.94
C ASP A 190 6.49 -24.36 1.47
N ILE A 191 6.69 -24.42 0.15
CA ILE A 191 7.67 -25.32 -0.49
C ILE A 191 8.82 -24.53 -1.11
N GLY A 192 9.99 -25.17 -1.20
CA GLY A 192 11.18 -24.59 -1.80
C GLY A 192 11.06 -24.40 -3.32
N LEU A 193 12.04 -23.69 -3.89
CA LEU A 193 12.12 -23.47 -5.34
C LEU A 193 12.38 -24.77 -6.13
N GLU A 194 13.08 -25.72 -5.53
CA GLU A 194 13.46 -26.99 -6.16
C GLU A 194 12.43 -28.11 -5.94
N ASP A 195 11.48 -27.92 -5.01
CA ASP A 195 10.47 -28.93 -4.71
C ASP A 195 9.42 -29.02 -5.83
N GLU A 196 8.91 -30.22 -6.09
CA GLU A 196 7.85 -30.42 -7.09
C GLU A 196 6.49 -30.01 -6.52
N ILE A 197 5.73 -29.24 -7.31
CA ILE A 197 4.35 -28.88 -6.96
C ILE A 197 3.46 -30.09 -7.24
N LYS A 198 2.84 -30.63 -6.19
CA LYS A 198 1.86 -31.71 -6.32
C LYS A 198 0.46 -31.14 -6.53
N TRP A 199 0.06 -31.01 -7.80
CA TRP A 199 -1.15 -30.30 -8.21
C TRP A 199 -2.47 -30.88 -7.71
N ASP A 200 -2.52 -32.20 -7.48
CA ASP A 200 -3.72 -32.91 -7.05
C ASP A 200 -3.84 -33.05 -5.51
N GLU A 201 -2.85 -32.58 -4.74
CA GLU A 201 -2.93 -32.63 -3.29
C GLU A 201 -3.94 -31.59 -2.75
N PRO A 202 -4.73 -31.94 -1.73
CA PRO A 202 -5.61 -30.99 -1.07
C PRO A 202 -4.78 -30.04 -0.20
N VAL A 203 -5.07 -28.74 -0.30
CA VAL A 203 -4.51 -27.70 0.56
C VAL A 203 -5.60 -27.11 1.46
N ASN A 204 -5.26 -26.85 2.72
CA ASN A 204 -6.11 -26.09 3.62
C ASN A 204 -5.99 -24.59 3.28
N ILE A 205 -7.12 -23.95 2.99
CA ILE A 205 -7.16 -22.57 2.49
C ILE A 205 -6.61 -21.60 3.53
N ASP A 206 -6.94 -21.77 4.81
CA ASP A 206 -6.48 -20.87 5.87
C ASP A 206 -4.96 -20.94 6.04
N THR A 207 -4.39 -22.14 6.00
CA THR A 207 -2.93 -22.34 6.07
C THR A 207 -2.25 -21.73 4.84
N PHE A 208 -2.81 -21.96 3.65
CA PHE A 208 -2.31 -21.42 2.40
C PHE A 208 -2.29 -19.88 2.41
N MET A 209 -3.42 -19.26 2.78
CA MET A 209 -3.55 -17.81 2.84
C MET A 209 -2.67 -17.20 3.93
N LYS A 210 -2.54 -17.86 5.09
CA LYS A 210 -1.62 -17.41 6.15
C LYS A 210 -0.16 -17.38 5.67
N ASN A 211 0.25 -18.37 4.90
CA ASN A 211 1.60 -18.41 4.32
C ASN A 211 1.81 -17.28 3.32
N ILE A 212 0.83 -17.03 2.45
CA ILE A 212 0.85 -15.90 1.51
C ILE A 212 0.94 -14.57 2.26
N GLN A 213 0.02 -14.33 3.20
CA GLN A 213 -0.05 -13.09 3.96
C GLN A 213 1.26 -12.78 4.67
N ALA A 214 1.94 -13.79 5.24
CA ALA A 214 3.22 -13.58 5.92
C ALA A 214 4.38 -13.28 4.95
N LYS A 215 4.42 -13.91 3.79
CA LYS A 215 5.64 -13.98 2.93
C LYS A 215 5.53 -13.21 1.61
N MET A 216 4.35 -12.75 1.24
CA MET A 216 4.08 -12.09 -0.03
C MET A 216 3.20 -10.87 0.15
N LEU A 217 3.50 -9.82 -0.61
CA LEU A 217 2.58 -8.69 -0.78
C LEU A 217 1.59 -9.04 -1.89
N LEU A 218 0.30 -9.07 -1.53
CA LEU A 218 -0.79 -9.05 -2.49
C LEU A 218 -1.42 -7.66 -2.47
N THR A 219 -1.50 -7.03 -3.63
CA THR A 219 -2.18 -5.74 -3.81
C THR A 219 -3.16 -5.84 -4.97
N ARG A 220 -4.37 -5.28 -4.82
CA ARG A 220 -5.21 -4.96 -5.99
C ARG A 220 -4.32 -4.14 -6.92
N THR A 221 -4.18 -4.56 -8.17
CA THR A 221 -3.32 -3.85 -9.12
C THR A 221 -3.99 -2.56 -9.58
N THR A 222 -4.15 -1.62 -8.66
CA THR A 222 -4.67 -0.26 -8.84
C THR A 222 -3.56 0.79 -8.73
N PHE A 223 -2.30 0.36 -8.72
CA PHE A 223 -1.18 1.21 -9.07
C PHE A 223 -0.80 0.96 -10.53
N ARG A 224 -0.69 2.05 -11.31
CA ARG A 224 -0.13 2.11 -12.67
C ARG A 224 1.32 1.60 -12.66
N ASP A 225 1.56 0.30 -12.44
CA ASP A 225 2.87 -0.36 -12.63
C ASP A 225 3.28 -0.46 -14.13
N THR A 226 2.59 0.28 -14.99
CA THR A 226 2.75 0.28 -16.46
C THR A 226 3.29 1.58 -17.03
N ILE A 227 3.56 2.60 -16.19
CA ILE A 227 4.01 3.88 -16.71
C ILE A 227 5.50 4.07 -16.52
N ASP A 228 6.22 3.95 -17.63
CA ASP A 228 7.53 4.56 -17.85
C ASP A 228 7.46 6.03 -17.38
N PRO A 229 8.34 6.48 -16.47
CA PRO A 229 8.42 7.86 -16.02
C PRO A 229 8.36 8.91 -17.15
N SER A 230 8.79 8.55 -18.37
CA SER A 230 8.78 9.40 -19.56
C SER A 230 7.39 9.75 -20.10
N VAL A 231 6.36 8.93 -19.85
CA VAL A 231 4.99 9.19 -20.32
C VAL A 231 4.27 10.20 -19.40
N PHE A 232 4.67 10.27 -18.13
CA PHE A 232 4.17 11.24 -17.16
C PHE A 232 4.55 12.67 -17.54
N ASP A 233 5.75 12.87 -18.08
CA ASP A 233 6.21 14.19 -18.52
C ASP A 233 5.39 14.66 -19.74
N ILE A 234 4.95 13.73 -20.60
CA ILE A 234 4.19 14.04 -21.84
C ILE A 234 2.71 14.35 -21.58
N GLU A 235 2.04 13.65 -20.63
CA GLU A 235 0.62 13.91 -20.33
C GLU A 235 0.43 15.23 -19.57
N ILE A 236 1.35 15.58 -18.66
CA ILE A 236 1.31 16.85 -17.93
C ILE A 236 1.60 18.03 -18.86
N GLU A 237 2.60 17.93 -19.76
CA GLU A 237 2.88 18.96 -20.77
C GLU A 237 1.66 19.22 -21.68
N LYS A 238 0.99 18.16 -22.14
CA LYS A 238 -0.21 18.29 -22.99
C LYS A 238 -1.40 18.92 -22.27
N GLU A 239 -1.64 18.57 -21.02
CA GLU A 239 -2.73 19.21 -20.25
C GLU A 239 -2.43 20.68 -19.94
N LEU A 240 -1.17 21.04 -19.68
CA LEU A 240 -0.77 22.43 -19.45
C LEU A 240 -0.85 23.28 -20.72
N GLU A 241 -0.46 22.74 -21.88
CA GLU A 241 -0.63 23.41 -23.18
C GLU A 241 -2.10 23.73 -23.48
N THR A 242 -3.03 22.83 -23.14
CA THR A 242 -4.48 23.11 -23.33
C THR A 242 -5.03 24.19 -22.39
N ILE A 243 -4.41 24.38 -21.22
CA ILE A 243 -4.80 25.43 -20.26
C ILE A 243 -4.26 26.80 -20.69
N ASP A 244 -3.08 26.86 -21.32
CA ASP A 244 -2.54 28.12 -21.85
C ASP A 244 -3.27 28.61 -23.10
N VAL A 245 -3.69 27.71 -23.99
CA VAL A 245 -4.48 28.07 -25.19
C VAL A 245 -5.85 28.63 -24.79
N SER A 246 -6.49 28.09 -23.75
CA SER A 246 -7.80 28.56 -23.28
C SER A 246 -7.75 29.88 -22.51
N ASN A 247 -6.58 30.29 -22.00
CA ASN A 247 -6.39 31.61 -21.38
C ASN A 247 -6.01 32.71 -22.38
N GLN A 248 -5.53 32.35 -23.58
CA GLN A 248 -5.22 33.33 -24.65
C GLN A 248 -6.46 33.75 -25.47
N GLU A 249 -7.55 32.99 -25.42
CA GLU A 249 -8.82 33.33 -26.10
C GLU A 249 -9.75 34.25 -25.28
N LEU A 250 -9.33 34.67 -24.08
CA LEU A 250 -10.09 35.55 -23.17
C LEU A 250 -9.49 36.97 -23.02
N VAL A 251 -8.64 37.40 -23.94
CA VAL A 251 -8.11 38.78 -24.02
C VAL A 251 -8.70 39.54 -25.21
#